data_AF-A0A0D0E3I4-F1
#
_entry.id   AF-A0A0D0E3I4-F1
#
_cell.length_a   1.000
_cell.length_b   1.000
_cell.length_c   1.000
_cell.angle_alpha   90.00
_cell.angle_beta   90.00
_cell.angle_gamma   90.00
#
_symmetry.space_group_name_H-M   'P 1'
#
loop_
_entity.id
_entity.type
_entity.pdbx_description
1 polymer ?
#
loop_
_entity_poly.entity_id
_entity_poly.type
_entity_poly.pdbx_seq_one_letter_code
_entity_poly.pdbx_strand_id
1 'polypeptide(L)' 'PIKLFINSADELFGLITTIRQNGRVANHLPWTAFIFKPANWECVNDTHAIISVCLHHSSIQ' A
#
# COMPACT_ATOMS: atom_id res chain seq x y z
N PRO A 1 -12.27 -6.60 -2.94
CA PRO A 1 -10.79 -6.73 -2.82
C PRO A 1 -10.09 -5.41 -2.44
N ILE A 2 -10.00 -4.43 -3.36
CA ILE A 2 -9.35 -3.12 -3.11
C ILE A 2 -9.93 -2.40 -1.88
N LYS A 3 -11.26 -2.27 -1.81
CA LYS A 3 -11.91 -1.50 -0.74
C LYS A 3 -11.68 -2.13 0.64
N LEU A 4 -11.65 -3.46 0.70
CA LEU A 4 -11.36 -4.21 1.92
C LEU A 4 -9.89 -4.01 2.34
N PHE A 5 -8.97 -4.11 1.37
CA PHE A 5 -7.53 -3.88 1.59
C PHE A 5 -7.26 -2.47 2.13
N ILE A 6 -7.82 -1.42 1.49
CA ILE A 6 -7.64 -0.03 1.90
C ILE A 6 -8.14 0.19 3.33
N ASN A 7 -9.32 -0.34 3.66
CA ASN A 7 -9.87 -0.22 5.00
C ASN A 7 -9.00 -0.94 6.04
N SER A 8 -8.51 -2.14 5.73
CA SER A 8 -7.60 -2.87 6.62
C SER A 8 -6.23 -2.21 6.74
N ALA A 9 -5.75 -1.54 5.69
CA ALA A 9 -4.47 -0.83 5.72
C ALA A 9 -4.51 0.40 6.62
N ASP A 10 -5.63 1.14 6.61
CA ASP A 10 -5.88 2.24 7.55
C ASP A 10 -5.85 1.76 9.02
N GLU A 11 -6.37 0.56 9.30
CA GLU A 11 -6.37 -0.03 10.64
C GLU A 11 -5.00 -0.61 11.06
N LEU A 12 -4.32 -1.31 10.15
CA LEU A 12 -3.09 -2.06 10.46
C LEU A 12 -1.82 -1.21 10.40
N PHE A 13 -1.72 -0.30 9.44
CA PHE A 13 -0.51 0.48 9.19
C PHE A 13 -0.67 1.95 9.58
N GLY A 14 -1.89 2.36 9.92
CA GLY A 14 -2.21 3.77 10.14
C GLY A 14 -2.13 4.57 8.84
N LEU A 15 -2.04 5.88 9.00
CA LEU A 15 -2.11 6.85 7.90
C LEU A 15 -0.95 6.69 6.89
N ILE A 16 -1.25 6.67 5.58
CA ILE A 16 -0.25 6.62 4.50
C ILE A 16 0.80 7.71 4.63
N THR A 17 0.32 8.94 4.81
CA THR A 17 1.22 10.08 4.81
C THR A 17 0.73 11.17 5.73
N THR A 18 1.71 11.90 6.26
CA THR A 18 1.50 13.07 7.06
C THR A 18 2.00 14.26 6.26
N ILE A 19 1.09 15.10 5.76
CA ILE A 19 1.47 16.34 5.10
C ILE A 19 2.04 17.25 6.17
N ARG A 20 3.30 17.68 5.97
CA ARG A 20 3.94 18.67 6.83
C ARG A 20 4.06 20.00 6.10
N GLN A 21 3.68 21.07 6.77
CA GLN A 21 3.90 22.45 6.33
C GLN A 21 4.77 23.15 7.36
N ASN A 22 5.86 23.78 6.91
CA ASN A 22 6.86 24.42 7.77
C ASN A 22 7.35 23.51 8.91
N GLY A 23 7.58 22.24 8.61
CA GLY A 23 8.07 21.24 9.56
C GLY A 23 7.02 20.71 10.55
N ARG A 24 5.81 21.30 10.59
CA ARG A 24 4.71 20.86 11.44
C ARG A 24 3.74 19.99 10.66
N VAL A 25 3.14 19.03 11.33
CA VAL A 25 2.06 18.21 10.77
C VAL A 25 0.87 19.12 10.49
N ALA A 26 0.51 19.23 9.21
CA ALA A 26 -0.61 20.03 8.74
C ALA A 26 -1.85 19.18 8.48
N ASN A 27 -1.67 17.96 7.95
CA ASN A 27 -2.77 17.04 7.72
C ASN A 27 -2.32 15.59 7.74
N HIS A 28 -3.27 14.72 8.08
CA HIS A 28 -3.14 13.28 8.05
C HIS A 28 -3.99 12.74 6.91
N LEU A 29 -3.38 12.01 5.98
CA LEU A 29 -4.10 11.40 4.86
C LEU A 29 -4.20 9.88 5.07
N PRO A 30 -5.41 9.34 5.26
CA PRO A 30 -5.64 7.90 5.31
C PRO A 30 -5.47 7.26 3.93
N TRP A 31 -5.28 5.95 3.89
CA TRP A 31 -5.29 5.13 2.67
C TRP A 31 -6.56 5.35 1.87
N THR A 32 -7.70 5.51 2.56
CA THR A 32 -9.00 5.82 1.95
C THR A 32 -9.06 7.15 1.18
N ALA A 33 -8.14 8.08 1.42
CA ALA A 33 -8.07 9.34 0.65
C ALA A 33 -7.52 9.14 -0.77
N PHE A 34 -6.89 8.00 -1.06
CA PHE A 34 -6.32 7.70 -2.36
C PHE A 34 -7.29 6.86 -3.20
N ILE A 35 -7.51 7.28 -4.45
CA ILE A 35 -8.29 6.51 -5.41
C ILE A 35 -7.36 5.55 -6.13
N PHE A 36 -7.41 4.28 -5.75
CA PHE A 36 -6.75 3.21 -6.49
C PHE A 36 -7.58 2.84 -7.71
N LYS A 37 -7.08 3.20 -8.91
CA LYS A 37 -7.68 2.72 -10.16
C LYS A 37 -7.49 1.19 -10.27
N PRO A 38 -8.43 0.46 -10.91
CA PRO A 38 -8.31 -0.98 -11.09
C PRO A 38 -6.98 -1.43 -11.71
N ALA A 39 -6.48 -0.72 -12.73
CA ALA A 39 -5.20 -1.00 -13.36
C ALA A 39 -3.99 -0.87 -12.41
N ASN A 40 -4.06 0.04 -11.43
CA ASN A 40 -3.01 0.17 -10.43
C ASN A 40 -3.00 -1.04 -9.47
N TRP A 41 -4.16 -1.65 -9.24
CA TRP A 41 -4.29 -2.84 -8.39
C TRP A 41 -3.78 -4.11 -9.07
N GLU A 42 -3.97 -4.23 -10.39
CA GLU A 42 -3.36 -5.31 -11.18
C GLU A 42 -1.83 -5.32 -11.02
N CYS A 43 -1.19 -4.15 -11.10
CA CYS A 43 0.25 -4.00 -10.85
C CYS A 43 0.67 -4.40 -9.41
N VAL A 44 -0.16 -4.13 -8.40
CA VAL A 44 0.10 -4.58 -7.02
C VAL A 44 0.01 -6.11 -6.92
N ASN A 45 -0.96 -6.72 -7.59
CA ASN A 45 -1.07 -8.18 -7.68
C ASN A 45 0.12 -8.81 -8.40
N ASP A 46 0.58 -8.20 -9.50
CA ASP A 46 1.78 -8.63 -10.22
C ASP A 46 3.04 -8.48 -9.34
N THR A 47 3.12 -7.43 -8.53
CA THR A 47 4.21 -7.26 -7.55
C THR A 47 4.20 -8.36 -6.49
N HIS A 48 3.02 -8.82 -6.06
CA HIS A 48 2.91 -9.98 -5.16
C HIS A 48 3.41 -11.26 -5.83
N ALA A 49 3.21 -11.42 -7.15
CA ALA A 49 3.80 -12.51 -7.92
C ALA A 49 5.34 -12.38 -7.99
N ILE A 50 5.89 -11.17 -8.16
CA ILE A 50 7.35 -10.94 -8.15
C ILE A 50 7.96 -11.29 -6.80
N ILE A 51 7.36 -10.86 -5.68
CA ILE A 51 7.85 -11.20 -4.33
C ILE A 51 7.80 -12.72 -4.10
N SER A 52 6.74 -13.39 -4.57
CA SER A 52 6.63 -14.85 -4.48
C SER A 52 7.71 -15.57 -5.30
N VAL A 53 8.02 -15.10 -6.50
CA VAL A 53 9.10 -15.64 -7.36
C VAL A 53 10.47 -15.45 -6.69
N CYS A 54 10.74 -14.27 -6.11
CA CYS A 54 12.00 -14.01 -5.40
C CYS A 54 12.15 -14.89 -4.15
N LEU A 55 11.09 -15.15 -3.39
CA LEU A 55 11.14 -16.03 -2.22
C LEU A 55 11.31 -17.51 -2.60
N HIS A 56 10.75 -17.94 -3.74
CA HIS A 56 10.97 -19.31 -4.22
C HIS A 56 12.41 -19.54 -4.71
N HIS A 57 13.03 -18.51 -5.29
CA HIS A 57 14.43 -18.57 -5.71
C HIS A 57 15.41 -18.57 -4.51
N SER A 58 15.09 -17.84 -3.43
CA SER A 58 15.90 -17.81 -2.20
C SER A 58 15.78 -19.06 -1.33
N SER A 59 14.88 -20.00 -1.63
CA SER A 59 14.70 -21.24 -0.88
C SER A 59 15.37 -22.46 -1.55
N ILE A 60 16.04 -22.27 -2.69
CA ILE A 60 16.77 -23.31 -3.44
C ILE A 60 18.30 -23.06 -3.41
N GLN A 61 18.78 -22.14 -2.58
CA GLN A 61 20.22 -21.88 -2.41
C GLN A 61 20.72 -22.35 -1.04
#